data_AF-A0A4U1I3M2-F1
#
_entry.id   AF-A0A4U1I3M2-F1
#
_cell.length_a   1.000
_cell.length_b   1.000
_cell.length_c   1.000
_cell.angle_alpha   90.00
_cell.angle_beta   90.00
_cell.angle_gamma   90.00
#
_symmetry.space_group_name_H-M   'P 1'
#
loop_
_entity.id
_entity.type
_entity.pdbx_description
1 polymer ?
#
loop_
_entity_poly.entity_id
_entity_poly.type
_entity_poly.pdbx_seq_one_letter_code
_entity_poly.pdbx_strand_id
1 'polypeptide(L)'
;MSASNTHSKIGAVFYIIWACLHFMAAHSVYVLGRSLDSSMLQGRVFQAAWNLLFFSIAAIAVAATLNWRNSTWGYWINFAVVGVADVGFILFVLVPGYMPVWPGILGPAFWVLATIFSTIALLTRDKDAAKRQLEPSSAA
;
A
#
# COMPACT_ATOMS: atom_id res chain seq x y z
N MET A 1 -19.68 8.29 -12.53
CA MET A 1 -18.95 7.14 -11.94
C MET A 1 -19.70 6.66 -10.71
N SER A 2 -19.86 5.33 -10.48
CA SER A 2 -20.41 4.83 -9.21
C SER A 2 -19.52 5.24 -8.03
N ALA A 3 -20.10 5.46 -6.85
CA ALA A 3 -19.36 5.72 -5.63
C ALA A 3 -18.26 4.67 -5.40
N SER A 4 -18.54 3.38 -5.60
CA SER A 4 -17.56 2.29 -5.47
C SER A 4 -16.32 2.53 -6.35
N ASN A 5 -16.51 2.98 -7.60
CA ASN A 5 -15.44 3.28 -8.54
C ASN A 5 -14.62 4.52 -8.13
N THR A 6 -15.27 5.53 -7.55
CA THR A 6 -14.55 6.68 -7.00
C THR A 6 -13.66 6.28 -5.82
N HIS A 7 -14.17 5.51 -4.86
CA HIS A 7 -13.40 5.06 -3.71
C HIS A 7 -12.23 4.15 -4.11
N SER A 8 -12.41 3.26 -5.08
CA SER A 8 -11.32 2.39 -5.55
C SER A 8 -10.17 3.17 -6.17
N LYS A 9 -10.47 4.22 -6.95
CA LYS A 9 -9.45 5.11 -7.52
C LYS A 9 -8.73 5.93 -6.47
N ILE A 10 -9.45 6.45 -5.47
CA ILE A 10 -8.83 7.17 -4.34
C ILE A 10 -7.87 6.24 -3.59
N GLY A 11 -8.31 5.01 -3.26
CA GLY A 11 -7.46 4.00 -2.62
C GLY A 11 -6.22 3.67 -3.45
N ALA A 12 -6.39 3.50 -4.77
CA ALA A 12 -5.28 3.26 -5.69
C ALA A 12 -4.27 4.43 -5.71
N VAL A 13 -4.75 5.67 -5.73
CA VAL A 13 -3.88 6.86 -5.66
C VAL A 13 -3.07 6.89 -4.36
N PHE A 14 -3.69 6.58 -3.22
CA PHE A 14 -2.95 6.50 -1.95
C PHE A 14 -1.89 5.40 -1.94
N TYR A 15 -2.17 4.21 -2.52
CA TYR A 15 -1.14 3.18 -2.69
C TYR A 15 0.00 3.63 -3.63
N ILE A 16 -0.30 4.39 -4.68
CA ILE A 16 0.72 4.95 -5.58
C ILE A 16 1.59 5.96 -4.82
N ILE A 17 1.00 6.85 -4.02
CA ILE A 17 1.75 7.80 -3.19
C ILE A 17 2.63 7.05 -2.20
N TRP A 18 2.10 6.02 -1.53
CA TRP A 18 2.86 5.13 -0.66
C TRP A 18 4.08 4.54 -1.36
N ALA A 19 3.90 4.01 -2.58
CA ALA A 19 4.99 3.42 -3.35
C ALA A 19 6.07 4.47 -3.73
N CYS A 20 5.66 5.69 -4.11
CA CYS A 20 6.59 6.78 -4.37
C CYS A 20 7.44 7.13 -3.13
N LEU A 21 6.83 7.19 -1.95
CA LEU A 21 7.55 7.39 -0.68
C LEU A 21 8.55 6.27 -0.42
N HIS A 22 8.19 5.02 -0.74
CA HIS A 22 9.02 3.86 -0.47
C HIS A 22 10.13 3.65 -1.50
N PHE A 23 10.00 4.15 -2.73
CA PHE A 23 11.14 4.29 -3.65
C PHE A 23 12.21 5.23 -3.07
N MET A 24 11.79 6.35 -2.47
CA MET A 24 12.72 7.26 -1.79
C MET A 24 13.33 6.61 -0.56
N ALA A 25 12.54 5.87 0.24
CA ALA A 25 13.05 5.14 1.39
C ALA A 25 14.06 4.05 0.98
N ALA A 26 13.78 3.28 -0.07
CA ALA A 26 14.69 2.28 -0.61
C ALA A 26 16.03 2.90 -1.03
N HIS A 27 15.99 4.04 -1.72
CA HIS A 27 17.21 4.78 -2.07
C HIS A 27 17.97 5.26 -0.83
N SER A 28 17.30 5.85 0.15
CA SER A 28 17.92 6.32 1.39
C SER A 28 18.58 5.18 2.19
N VAL A 29 17.92 4.02 2.28
CA VAL A 29 18.47 2.83 2.95
C VAL A 29 19.66 2.27 2.15
N TYR A 30 19.62 2.31 0.82
CA TYR A 30 20.77 1.95 -0.01
C TYR A 30 21.97 2.88 0.22
N VAL A 31 21.75 4.20 0.28
CA VAL A 31 22.80 5.18 0.59
C VAL A 31 23.36 4.96 2.00
N LEU A 32 22.51 4.64 2.98
CA LEU A 32 22.96 4.23 4.32
C LEU A 32 23.85 2.99 4.26
N GLY A 33 23.48 1.98 3.48
CA GLY A 33 24.32 0.79 3.29
C GLY A 33 25.71 1.13 2.72
N ARG A 34 25.79 2.10 1.81
CA ARG A 34 27.05 2.57 1.20
C ARG A 34 27.98 3.28 2.18
N SER A 35 27.47 3.84 3.28
CA SER A 35 28.30 4.52 4.30
C SER A 35 28.80 3.58 5.39
N LEU A 36 28.44 2.29 5.35
CA LEU A 36 28.87 1.29 6.32
C LEU A 36 30.11 0.53 5.84
N ASP A 37 30.93 0.07 6.77
CA ASP A 37 32.02 -0.86 6.48
C ASP A 37 31.50 -2.21 5.98
N SER A 38 32.30 -2.85 5.12
CA SER A 38 31.94 -4.15 4.55
C SER A 38 31.79 -5.20 5.63
N SER A 39 30.54 -5.62 5.85
CA SER A 39 30.13 -6.47 6.96
C SER A 39 28.75 -7.07 6.72
N MET A 40 28.35 -8.03 7.56
CA MET A 40 26.99 -8.57 7.55
C MET A 40 25.94 -7.48 7.78
N LEU A 41 26.26 -6.44 8.58
CA LEU A 41 25.37 -5.31 8.82
C LEU A 41 25.07 -4.56 7.52
N GLN A 42 26.10 -4.21 6.74
CA GLN A 42 25.92 -3.60 5.42
C GLN A 42 25.07 -4.49 4.51
N GLY A 43 25.33 -5.80 4.49
CA GLY A 43 24.53 -6.76 3.71
C GLY A 43 23.04 -6.74 4.07
N ARG A 44 22.70 -6.68 5.37
CA ARG A 44 21.30 -6.58 5.83
C ARG A 44 20.64 -5.25 5.47
N VAL A 45 21.39 -4.15 5.52
CA VAL A 45 20.90 -2.83 5.09
C VAL A 45 20.61 -2.81 3.59
N PHE A 46 21.50 -3.37 2.75
CA PHE A 46 21.21 -3.50 1.32
C PHE A 46 20.04 -4.44 1.03
N GLN A 47 19.91 -5.54 1.77
CA GLN A 47 18.75 -6.43 1.65
C GLN A 47 17.45 -5.70 2.02
N ALA A 48 17.47 -4.84 3.05
CA ALA A 48 16.32 -4.02 3.41
C ALA A 48 15.95 -3.02 2.29
N ALA A 49 16.94 -2.34 1.72
CA ALA A 49 16.74 -1.45 0.56
C ALA A 49 16.13 -2.20 -0.64
N TRP A 50 16.65 -3.39 -0.94
CA TRP A 50 16.14 -4.26 -1.99
C TRP A 50 14.67 -4.65 -1.75
N ASN A 51 14.34 -5.10 -0.54
CA ASN A 51 12.96 -5.48 -0.21
C ASN A 51 12.00 -4.29 -0.33
N LEU A 52 12.38 -3.12 0.15
CA LEU A 52 11.57 -1.89 0.03
C LEU A 52 11.33 -1.50 -1.43
N LEU A 53 12.35 -1.61 -2.28
CA LEU A 53 12.22 -1.38 -3.71
C LEU A 53 11.16 -2.30 -4.32
N PHE A 54 11.24 -3.60 -4.07
CA PHE A 54 10.31 -4.56 -4.68
C PHE A 54 8.91 -4.51 -4.06
N PHE A 55 8.76 -4.17 -2.78
CA PHE A 55 7.45 -3.86 -2.22
C PHE A 55 6.82 -2.63 -2.88
N SER A 56 7.62 -1.59 -3.18
CA SER A 56 7.14 -0.40 -3.91
C SER A 56 6.68 -0.74 -5.33
N ILE A 57 7.46 -1.55 -6.05
CA ILE A 57 7.12 -2.02 -7.41
C ILE A 57 5.84 -2.85 -7.38
N ALA A 58 5.71 -3.79 -6.44
CA ALA A 58 4.51 -4.60 -6.30
C ALA A 58 3.29 -3.72 -5.97
N ALA A 59 3.43 -2.81 -4.99
CA ALA A 59 2.35 -1.93 -4.56
C ALA A 59 1.82 -1.05 -5.70
N ILE A 60 2.72 -0.41 -6.47
CA ILE A 60 2.31 0.45 -7.58
C ILE A 60 1.71 -0.35 -8.74
N ALA A 61 2.27 -1.52 -9.07
CA ALA A 61 1.76 -2.39 -10.14
C ALA A 61 0.35 -2.87 -9.81
N VAL A 62 0.12 -3.36 -8.58
CA VAL A 62 -1.18 -3.83 -8.11
C VAL A 62 -2.17 -2.67 -7.99
N ALA A 63 -1.71 -1.49 -7.54
CA ALA A 63 -2.55 -0.31 -7.46
C ALA A 63 -3.06 0.13 -8.84
N ALA A 64 -2.16 0.25 -9.83
CA ALA A 64 -2.46 0.72 -11.17
C ALA A 64 -3.30 -0.27 -11.99
N THR A 65 -3.14 -1.58 -11.75
CA THR A 65 -3.81 -2.61 -12.54
C THR A 65 -5.08 -3.17 -11.86
N LEU A 66 -5.01 -3.46 -10.56
CA LEU A 66 -6.04 -4.21 -9.84
C LEU A 66 -6.86 -3.31 -8.91
N ASN A 67 -6.24 -2.51 -8.03
CA ASN A 67 -7.02 -1.62 -7.14
C ASN A 67 -7.76 -0.55 -7.95
N TRP A 68 -7.16 -0.02 -9.01
CA TRP A 68 -7.81 0.94 -9.91
C TRP A 68 -9.14 0.42 -10.48
N ARG A 69 -9.25 -0.90 -10.67
CA ARG A 69 -10.42 -1.61 -11.20
C ARG A 69 -11.31 -2.21 -10.10
N ASN A 70 -11.06 -1.87 -8.83
CA ASN A 70 -11.76 -2.42 -7.67
C ASN A 70 -11.74 -3.96 -7.59
N SER A 71 -10.60 -4.57 -7.93
CA SER A 71 -10.40 -6.02 -7.87
C SER A 71 -10.23 -6.50 -6.42
N THR A 72 -10.93 -7.58 -6.06
CA THR A 72 -10.80 -8.24 -4.75
C THR A 72 -9.39 -8.78 -4.52
N TRP A 73 -8.72 -9.28 -5.57
CA TRP A 73 -7.32 -9.70 -5.48
C TRP A 73 -6.39 -8.52 -5.26
N GLY A 74 -6.62 -7.40 -5.96
CA GLY A 74 -5.85 -6.18 -5.76
C GLY A 74 -5.95 -5.65 -4.33
N TYR A 75 -7.14 -5.75 -3.72
CA TYR A 75 -7.33 -5.42 -2.31
C TYR A 75 -6.45 -6.27 -1.40
N TRP A 76 -6.57 -7.60 -1.46
CA TRP A 76 -5.85 -8.49 -0.54
C TRP A 76 -4.34 -8.44 -0.74
N ILE A 77 -3.87 -8.37 -2.00
CA ILE A 77 -2.43 -8.29 -2.30
C ILE A 77 -1.85 -7.00 -1.71
N ASN A 78 -2.43 -5.83 -2.00
CA ASN A 78 -1.87 -4.58 -1.47
C ASN A 78 -2.09 -4.43 0.03
N PHE A 79 -3.20 -4.90 0.58
CA PHE A 79 -3.39 -4.92 2.03
C PHE A 79 -2.27 -5.70 2.74
N ALA A 80 -1.92 -6.89 2.23
CA ALA A 80 -0.88 -7.73 2.81
C ALA A 80 0.53 -7.18 2.56
N VAL A 81 0.88 -6.86 1.31
CA VAL A 81 2.24 -6.41 0.94
C VAL A 81 2.59 -5.11 1.65
N VAL A 82 1.70 -4.11 1.58
CA VAL A 82 1.93 -2.80 2.17
C VAL A 82 1.84 -2.88 3.70
N GLY A 83 0.87 -3.63 4.22
CA GLY A 83 0.72 -3.81 5.67
C GLY A 83 1.91 -4.49 6.32
N VAL A 84 2.48 -5.54 5.72
CA VAL A 84 3.68 -6.19 6.25
C VAL A 84 4.88 -5.23 6.27
N ALA A 85 5.06 -4.43 5.21
CA ALA A 85 6.13 -3.45 5.14
C ALA A 85 6.01 -2.39 6.25
N ASP A 86 4.84 -1.76 6.39
CA ASP A 86 4.64 -0.70 7.37
C ASP A 86 4.59 -1.22 8.81
N VAL A 87 4.00 -2.39 9.07
CA VAL A 87 4.02 -2.99 10.42
C VAL A 87 5.45 -3.29 10.85
N GLY A 88 6.28 -3.86 9.97
CA GLY A 88 7.70 -4.08 10.25
C GLY A 88 8.43 -2.76 10.52
N PHE A 89 8.21 -1.75 9.69
CA PHE A 89 8.81 -0.42 9.87
C PHE A 89 8.39 0.22 11.20
N ILE A 90 7.10 0.17 11.56
CA ILE A 90 6.59 0.73 12.82
C ILE A 90 7.27 0.05 14.01
N LEU A 91 7.29 -1.28 14.05
CA LEU A 91 7.79 -2.03 15.21
C LEU A 91 9.31 -1.92 15.37
N PHE A 92 10.06 -1.91 14.28
CA PHE A 92 11.52 -2.01 14.33
C PHE A 92 12.26 -0.69 14.08
N VAL A 93 11.58 0.35 13.56
CA VAL A 93 12.21 1.64 13.25
C VAL A 93 11.52 2.80 13.96
N LEU A 94 10.19 2.93 13.82
CA LEU A 94 9.47 4.11 14.31
C LEU A 94 9.26 4.09 15.83
N VAL A 95 8.72 3.00 16.38
CA VAL A 95 8.47 2.84 17.83
C VAL A 95 9.76 2.90 18.65
N PRO A 96 10.88 2.27 18.22
CA PRO A 96 12.16 2.41 18.91
C PRO A 96 12.79 3.81 18.81
N GLY A 97 12.29 4.69 17.94
CA GLY A 97 12.79 6.05 17.80
C GLY A 97 14.03 6.20 16.91
N TYR A 98 14.32 5.24 16.03
CA TYR A 98 15.45 5.32 15.08
C TYR A 98 15.21 6.32 13.94
N MET A 99 13.96 6.75 13.74
CA MET A 99 13.59 7.79 12.79
C MET A 99 12.63 8.79 13.45
N PRO A 100 12.75 10.10 13.15
CA PRO A 100 11.74 11.07 13.57
C PRO A 100 10.33 10.70 13.08
N VAL A 101 9.33 10.87 13.94
CA VAL A 101 7.92 10.58 13.62
C VAL A 101 7.46 11.33 12.37
N TRP A 102 7.87 12.59 12.24
CA TRP A 102 7.70 13.35 11.00
C TRP A 102 9.04 13.48 10.30
N PRO A 103 9.18 13.09 9.01
CA PRO A 103 8.13 12.62 8.10
C PRO A 103 7.86 11.10 8.12
N GLY A 104 8.46 10.33 9.04
CA GLY A 104 8.39 8.85 9.05
C GLY A 104 6.99 8.23 9.05
N ILE A 105 5.98 8.93 9.57
CA ILE A 105 4.59 8.46 9.64
C ILE A 105 3.86 8.47 8.28
N LEU A 106 4.40 9.15 7.25
CA LEU A 106 3.70 9.33 5.98
C LEU A 106 3.38 8.00 5.28
N GLY A 107 4.31 7.04 5.27
CA GLY A 107 4.07 5.70 4.74
C GLY A 107 2.85 5.03 5.39
N PRO A 108 2.91 4.75 6.70
CA PRO A 108 1.78 4.18 7.45
C PRO A 108 0.45 4.93 7.27
N ALA A 109 0.49 6.27 7.25
CA ALA A 109 -0.71 7.07 7.05
C ALA A 109 -1.36 6.81 5.68
N PHE A 110 -0.58 6.81 4.60
CA PHE A 110 -1.09 6.54 3.26
C PHE A 110 -1.53 5.08 3.08
N TRP A 111 -0.88 4.12 3.76
CA TRP A 111 -1.35 2.74 3.80
C TRP A 111 -2.74 2.61 4.44
N VAL A 112 -2.93 3.22 5.62
CA VAL A 112 -4.22 3.18 6.32
C VAL A 112 -5.31 3.82 5.47
N LEU A 113 -5.05 5.00 4.89
CA LEU A 113 -6.00 5.67 4.00
C LEU A 113 -6.32 4.81 2.77
N ALA A 114 -5.30 4.26 2.10
CA ALA A 114 -5.49 3.39 0.94
C ALA A 114 -6.35 2.16 1.27
N THR A 115 -6.11 1.55 2.43
CA THR A 115 -6.85 0.38 2.93
C THR A 115 -8.31 0.74 3.23
N ILE A 116 -8.57 1.87 3.88
CA ILE A 116 -9.93 2.33 4.20
C ILE A 116 -10.73 2.53 2.91
N PHE A 117 -10.21 3.30 1.96
CA PHE A 117 -10.90 3.59 0.71
C PHE A 117 -11.11 2.33 -0.15
N SER A 118 -10.12 1.43 -0.19
CA SER A 118 -10.26 0.16 -0.91
C SER A 118 -11.29 -0.76 -0.24
N THR A 119 -11.38 -0.76 1.10
CA THR A 119 -12.39 -1.52 1.85
C THR A 119 -13.80 -0.99 1.56
N ILE A 120 -13.98 0.34 1.63
CA ILE A 120 -15.27 0.98 1.30
C ILE A 120 -15.69 0.66 -0.14
N ALA A 121 -14.74 0.68 -1.08
CA ALA A 121 -15.00 0.38 -2.49
C ALA A 121 -15.52 -1.06 -2.70
N LEU A 122 -14.97 -2.05 -1.97
CA LEU A 122 -15.45 -3.42 -2.02
C LEU A 122 -16.83 -3.57 -1.38
N LEU A 123 -17.02 -3.03 -0.18
CA LEU A 123 -18.29 -3.14 0.55
C LEU A 123 -19.45 -2.50 -0.21
N THR A 124 -19.21 -1.36 -0.86
CA THR A 124 -20.23 -0.67 -1.67
C THR A 124 -20.55 -1.41 -2.97
N ARG A 125 -19.54 -2.01 -3.62
CA ARG A 125 -19.74 -2.86 -4.81
C ARG A 125 -20.66 -4.04 -4.51
N ASP A 126 -20.42 -4.72 -3.40
CA ASP A 126 -21.16 -5.93 -3.04
C ASP A 126 -22.59 -5.60 -2.62
N LYS A 127 -22.80 -4.47 -1.90
CA LYS A 127 -24.13 -3.92 -1.62
C LYS A 127 -24.90 -3.57 -2.89
N ASP A 128 -24.26 -2.88 -3.85
CA ASP A 128 -24.88 -2.54 -5.14
C ASP A 128 -25.25 -3.80 -5.94
N ALA A 129 -24.43 -4.85 -5.86
CA ALA A 129 -24.69 -6.13 -6.51
C ALA A 129 -25.90 -6.84 -5.88
N ALA A 130 -25.97 -6.90 -4.55
CA ALA A 130 -27.10 -7.49 -3.83
C ALA A 130 -28.42 -6.74 -4.12
N LYS A 131 -28.38 -5.40 -4.15
CA LYS A 131 -29.57 -4.58 -4.47
C LYS A 131 -30.12 -4.90 -5.87
N ARG A 132 -29.24 -5.00 -6.88
CA ARG A 132 -29.63 -5.36 -8.26
C ARG A 132 -30.26 -6.75 -8.40
N GLN A 133 -29.93 -7.68 -7.50
CA GLN A 133 -30.53 -9.02 -7.49
C GLN A 133 -31.93 -9.04 -6.87
N LEU A 134 -32.24 -8.08 -5.98
CA LEU A 134 -33.51 -8.00 -5.26
C LEU A 134 -34.57 -7.15 -5.99
N GLU A 135 -34.17 -6.30 -6.94
CA GLU A 135 -35.11 -5.58 -7.80
C GLU A 135 -35.72 -6.55 -8.82
N PRO A 136 -37.03 -6.87 -8.76
CA PRO A 136 -37.65 -7.78 -9.70
C PRO A 136 -37.55 -7.23 -11.12
N SER A 137 -37.36 -8.11 -12.10
CA SER A 137 -37.37 -7.78 -13.53
C SER A 137 -38.75 -7.24 -13.94
N SER A 138 -39.04 -5.98 -13.64
CA SER A 138 -40.26 -5.30 -14.05
C SER A 138 -40.13 -4.86 -15.51
N ALA A 139 -40.07 -5.82 -16.43
CA ALA A 139 -40.38 -5.67 -17.86
C ALA A 139 -40.11 -7.00 -18.59
N ALA A 140 -41.14 -7.82 -18.71
CA ALA A 140 -41.34 -8.74 -19.84
C ALA A 140 -42.82 -8.66 -20.22
#